data_AF-A0A535J977-F1
#
_entry.id   AF-A0A535J977-F1
#
_cell.length_a   1.000
_cell.length_b   1.000
_cell.length_c   1.000
_cell.angle_alpha   90.00
_cell.angle_beta   90.00
_cell.angle_gamma   90.00
#
_symmetry.space_group_name_H-M   'P 1'
#
loop_
_entity.id
_entity.type
_entity.pdbx_description
1 polymer ?
#
loop_
_entity_poly.entity_id
_entity_poly.type
_entity_poly.pdbx_seq_one_letter_code
_entity_poly.pdbx_strand_id
1 'polypeptide(L)'
;MAPATPATAPAARPRVRGKFLFVGDEKLYIRGVTYGAFAPDAQGNEYHDLATVDRDFAQMAAAGINAVRIPHTMPPRALLDVAQRHGLRVMVGLSAEQYVGYLIDRRGAPDVEALVAAKVRDCAGHPGLLCYALGNEIAAPMARWLGPERVQSYLERLYRVVKREDPEGLVTYVNYPTTEYLVLPFLDLLSFNVYLESQDRLKLYLARLQNIAGDR
;
A
#
# COMPACT_ATOMS: atom_id res chain seq x y z
N MET A 1 19.11 -13.14 38.13
CA MET A 1 19.55 -12.74 36.77
C MET A 1 18.39 -13.01 35.84
N ALA A 2 17.65 -11.99 35.43
CA ALA A 2 16.49 -12.17 34.53
C ALA A 2 17.00 -12.62 33.16
N PRO A 3 16.32 -13.56 32.47
CA PRO A 3 16.74 -13.98 31.15
C PRO A 3 16.57 -12.80 30.19
N ALA A 4 17.65 -12.44 29.49
CA ALA A 4 17.59 -11.45 28.43
C ALA A 4 16.65 -11.94 27.33
N THR A 5 15.65 -11.13 27.00
CA THR A 5 14.79 -11.33 25.85
C THR A 5 15.67 -11.45 24.60
N PRO A 6 15.54 -12.49 23.77
CA PRO A 6 16.37 -12.62 22.59
C PRO A 6 16.08 -11.42 21.68
N ALA A 7 17.12 -10.65 21.37
CA ALA A 7 17.05 -9.59 20.37
C ALA A 7 16.59 -10.22 19.05
N THR A 8 15.36 -9.92 18.65
CA THR A 8 14.78 -10.43 17.42
C THR A 8 15.66 -9.96 16.26
N ALA A 9 16.18 -10.88 15.46
CA ALA A 9 16.91 -10.53 14.24
C ALA A 9 16.05 -9.53 13.42
N PRO A 10 16.66 -8.53 12.75
CA PRO A 10 15.91 -7.55 11.98
C PRO A 10 15.02 -8.31 10.99
N ALA A 11 13.69 -8.18 11.15
CA ALA A 11 12.74 -8.93 10.36
C ALA A 11 12.96 -8.58 8.88
N ALA A 12 13.20 -9.60 8.05
CA ALA A 12 13.48 -9.40 6.64
C ALA A 12 12.32 -8.62 5.97
N ARG A 13 12.68 -7.66 5.11
CA ARG A 13 11.71 -6.89 4.34
C ARG A 13 11.09 -7.77 3.24
N PRO A 14 9.81 -7.55 2.90
CA PRO A 14 9.21 -8.19 1.73
C PRO A 14 9.95 -7.83 0.45
N ARG A 15 10.14 -8.79 -0.43
CA ARG A 15 10.76 -8.64 -1.76
C ARG A 15 9.93 -9.37 -2.81
N VAL A 16 9.96 -8.87 -4.05
CA VAL A 16 9.33 -9.53 -5.20
C VAL A 16 10.34 -10.48 -5.84
N ARG A 17 9.93 -11.72 -6.14
CA ARG A 17 10.70 -12.71 -6.91
C ARG A 17 9.77 -13.37 -7.92
N GLY A 18 9.85 -12.93 -9.17
CA GLY A 18 8.83 -13.24 -10.18
C GLY A 18 7.45 -12.75 -9.68
N LYS A 19 6.42 -13.58 -9.85
CA LYS A 19 5.03 -13.26 -9.47
C LYS A 19 4.69 -13.32 -7.98
N PHE A 20 5.70 -13.40 -7.12
CA PHE A 20 5.49 -13.77 -5.73
C PHE A 20 6.28 -12.87 -4.77
N LEU A 21 5.69 -12.68 -3.59
CA LEU A 21 6.33 -11.97 -2.49
C LEU A 21 7.08 -12.96 -1.59
N PHE A 22 8.20 -12.52 -1.05
CA PHE A 22 9.05 -13.29 -0.14
C PHE A 22 9.52 -12.46 1.03
N VAL A 23 9.73 -13.11 2.17
CA VAL A 23 10.39 -12.56 3.36
C VAL A 23 11.53 -13.51 3.68
N GLY A 24 12.77 -13.06 3.46
CA GLY A 24 13.91 -13.99 3.41
C GLY A 24 13.70 -15.01 2.29
N ASP A 25 13.76 -16.30 2.64
CA ASP A 25 13.54 -17.40 1.71
C ASP A 25 12.10 -17.94 1.71
N GLU A 26 11.24 -17.42 2.60
CA GLU A 26 9.86 -17.86 2.72
C GLU A 26 8.93 -17.08 1.81
N LYS A 27 8.07 -17.80 1.09
CA LYS A 27 7.04 -17.18 0.24
C LYS A 27 5.93 -16.60 1.10
N LEU A 28 5.65 -15.33 0.91
CA LEU A 28 4.62 -14.58 1.62
C LEU A 28 3.31 -14.57 0.82
N TYR A 29 2.31 -15.29 1.30
CA TYR A 29 0.93 -15.18 0.81
C TYR A 29 0.16 -14.16 1.64
N ILE A 30 -0.29 -13.08 1.00
CA ILE A 30 -1.03 -12.01 1.69
C ILE A 30 -2.47 -12.42 1.94
N ARG A 31 -2.86 -12.41 3.21
CA ARG A 31 -4.23 -12.55 3.71
C ARG A 31 -4.54 -11.29 4.49
N GLY A 32 -4.95 -10.26 3.76
CA GLY A 32 -5.07 -8.91 4.29
C GLY A 32 -6.51 -8.44 4.42
N VAL A 33 -6.72 -7.47 5.31
CA VAL A 33 -7.97 -6.72 5.45
C VAL A 33 -7.69 -5.22 5.40
N THR A 34 -8.69 -4.42 5.03
CA THR A 34 -8.60 -2.96 5.18
C THR A 34 -8.80 -2.58 6.65
N TYR A 35 -7.99 -1.66 7.17
CA TYR A 35 -8.09 -1.16 8.55
C TYR A 35 -8.31 0.35 8.55
N GLY A 36 -9.53 0.77 8.92
CA GLY A 36 -10.03 2.13 8.79
C GLY A 36 -10.92 2.34 7.54
N ALA A 37 -11.34 3.57 7.24
CA ALA A 37 -11.09 4.80 7.99
C ALA A 37 -11.84 4.83 9.33
N PHE A 38 -11.27 5.50 10.33
CA PHE A 38 -11.87 5.68 11.66
C PHE A 38 -12.19 7.14 11.91
N ALA A 39 -13.03 7.41 12.91
CA ALA A 39 -13.25 8.77 13.36
C ALA A 39 -11.94 9.35 13.92
N PRO A 40 -11.44 10.49 13.41
CA PRO A 40 -10.21 11.07 13.90
C PRO A 40 -10.38 11.76 15.26
N ASP A 41 -9.29 11.89 15.99
CA ASP A 41 -9.22 12.76 17.18
C ASP A 41 -9.28 14.26 16.81
N ALA A 42 -9.19 15.13 17.82
CA ALA A 42 -9.20 16.58 17.64
C ALA A 42 -7.99 17.11 16.81
N GLN A 43 -6.95 16.29 16.63
CA GLN A 43 -5.75 16.59 15.84
C GLN A 43 -5.79 15.96 14.45
N GLY A 44 -6.87 15.26 14.09
CA GLY A 44 -7.02 14.61 12.78
C GLY A 44 -6.42 13.20 12.70
N ASN A 45 -5.97 12.61 13.81
CA ASN A 45 -5.36 11.29 13.80
C ASN A 45 -6.43 10.20 13.87
N GLU A 46 -6.53 9.33 12.85
CA GLU A 46 -7.47 8.20 12.84
C GLU A 46 -7.01 7.01 13.69
N TYR A 47 -5.72 6.91 13.97
CA TYR A 47 -5.10 5.76 14.64
C TYR A 47 -4.48 6.14 16.00
N HIS A 48 -5.21 6.94 16.78
CA HIS A 48 -4.73 7.52 18.04
C HIS A 48 -4.75 6.54 19.22
N ASP A 49 -5.70 5.60 19.26
CA ASP A 49 -5.82 4.60 20.34
C ASP A 49 -5.03 3.33 20.03
N LEU A 50 -3.73 3.35 20.33
CA LEU A 50 -2.84 2.21 20.13
C LEU A 50 -3.23 0.97 20.93
N ALA A 51 -3.98 1.11 22.04
CA ALA A 51 -4.45 -0.04 22.80
C ALA A 51 -5.58 -0.77 22.06
N THR A 52 -6.45 -0.03 21.38
CA THR A 52 -7.44 -0.61 20.46
C THR A 52 -6.76 -1.24 19.25
N VAL A 53 -5.81 -0.55 18.61
CA VAL A 53 -5.04 -1.11 17.48
C VAL A 53 -4.36 -2.42 17.87
N ASP A 54 -3.75 -2.50 19.05
CA ASP A 54 -3.09 -3.72 19.54
C ASP A 54 -4.07 -4.89 19.72
N ARG A 55 -5.26 -4.64 20.30
CA ARG A 55 -6.31 -5.66 20.43
C ARG A 55 -6.85 -6.13 19.08
N ASP A 56 -7.12 -5.21 18.17
CA ASP A 56 -7.63 -5.52 16.84
C ASP A 56 -6.61 -6.37 16.08
N PHE A 57 -5.33 -6.00 16.13
CA PHE A 57 -4.25 -6.71 15.45
C PHE A 57 -4.02 -8.10 16.05
N ALA A 58 -4.13 -8.25 17.38
CA ALA A 58 -4.11 -9.56 18.02
C ALA A 58 -5.25 -10.46 17.53
N GLN A 59 -6.48 -9.93 17.42
CA GLN A 59 -7.63 -10.69 16.91
C GLN A 59 -7.46 -11.07 15.44
N MET A 60 -6.94 -10.15 14.62
CA MET A 60 -6.64 -10.42 13.21
C MET A 60 -5.61 -11.54 13.06
N ALA A 61 -4.51 -11.47 13.80
CA ALA A 61 -3.48 -12.50 13.79
C ALA A 61 -4.05 -13.87 14.23
N ALA A 62 -4.87 -13.90 15.29
CA ALA A 62 -5.55 -15.11 15.74
C ALA A 62 -6.51 -15.70 14.68
N ALA A 63 -7.10 -14.86 13.82
CA ALA A 63 -7.92 -15.26 12.68
C ALA A 63 -7.11 -15.64 11.42
N GLY A 64 -5.77 -15.59 11.48
CA GLY A 64 -4.88 -15.93 10.36
C GLY A 64 -4.67 -14.81 9.34
N ILE A 65 -5.12 -13.60 9.62
CA ILE A 65 -4.77 -12.39 8.85
C ILE A 65 -3.30 -12.07 9.10
N ASN A 66 -2.58 -11.71 8.04
CA ASN A 66 -1.14 -11.37 8.13
C ASN A 66 -0.80 -10.00 7.53
N ALA A 67 -1.80 -9.25 7.06
CA ALA A 67 -1.59 -7.91 6.55
C ALA A 67 -2.79 -6.99 6.80
N VAL A 68 -2.53 -5.70 6.88
CA VAL A 68 -3.55 -4.66 6.93
C VAL A 68 -3.27 -3.61 5.86
N ARG A 69 -4.33 -3.11 5.23
CA ARG A 69 -4.26 -2.01 4.27
C ARG A 69 -4.84 -0.75 4.90
N ILE A 70 -4.06 0.33 4.87
CA ILE A 70 -4.46 1.66 5.31
C ILE A 70 -4.52 2.54 4.06
N PRO A 71 -5.71 2.80 3.49
CA PRO A 71 -5.83 3.28 2.12
C PRO A 71 -5.62 4.78 1.95
N HIS A 72 -5.99 5.61 2.93
CA HIS A 72 -6.16 7.06 2.71
C HIS A 72 -5.43 7.99 3.69
N THR A 73 -5.07 7.50 4.87
CA THR A 73 -4.41 8.27 5.93
C THR A 73 -3.05 7.69 6.26
N MET A 74 -2.10 8.53 6.67
CA MET A 74 -0.78 8.03 7.07
C MET A 74 -0.87 7.41 8.46
N PRO A 75 -0.53 6.12 8.62
CA PRO A 75 -0.45 5.54 9.95
C PRO A 75 0.74 6.10 10.72
N PRO A 76 0.60 6.32 12.04
CA PRO A 76 1.76 6.61 12.87
C PRO A 76 2.72 5.41 12.85
N ARG A 77 4.02 5.66 12.94
CA ARG A 77 5.05 4.59 12.96
C ARG A 77 4.78 3.57 14.07
N ALA A 78 4.23 4.01 15.21
CA ALA A 78 3.80 3.15 16.31
C ALA A 78 2.73 2.10 15.93
N LEU A 79 1.88 2.37 14.93
CA LEU A 79 0.96 1.35 14.40
C LEU A 79 1.72 0.25 13.66
N LEU A 80 2.79 0.59 12.94
CA LEU A 80 3.62 -0.42 12.27
C LEU A 80 4.41 -1.25 13.28
N ASP A 81 4.82 -0.66 14.42
CA ASP A 81 5.41 -1.40 15.53
C ASP A 81 4.41 -2.43 16.09
N VAL A 82 3.15 -2.03 16.30
CA VAL A 82 2.07 -2.93 16.75
C VAL A 82 1.84 -4.04 15.74
N ALA A 83 1.77 -3.72 14.44
CA ALA A 83 1.62 -4.71 13.38
C ALA A 83 2.77 -5.74 13.43
N GLN A 84 4.01 -5.27 13.55
CA GLN A 84 5.17 -6.13 13.64
C GLN A 84 5.11 -7.08 14.83
N ARG A 85 4.68 -6.60 16.02
CA ARG A 85 4.54 -7.46 17.22
C ARG A 85 3.56 -8.61 17.01
N HIS A 86 2.50 -8.38 16.25
CA HIS A 86 1.47 -9.39 15.95
C HIS A 86 1.74 -10.17 14.65
N GLY A 87 2.90 -9.98 14.02
CA GLY A 87 3.27 -10.65 12.76
C GLY A 87 2.47 -10.16 11.55
N LEU A 88 1.80 -9.02 11.66
CA LEU A 88 1.10 -8.34 10.56
C LEU A 88 2.06 -7.45 9.77
N ARG A 89 1.71 -7.21 8.51
CA ARG A 89 2.40 -6.24 7.65
C ARG A 89 1.45 -5.16 7.12
N VAL A 90 1.92 -3.93 6.99
CA VAL A 90 1.08 -2.77 6.67
C VAL A 90 1.30 -2.32 5.22
N MET A 91 0.26 -2.31 4.40
CA MET A 91 0.23 -1.57 3.14
C MET A 91 -0.21 -0.13 3.41
N VAL A 92 0.66 0.84 3.13
CA VAL A 92 0.46 2.26 3.44
C VAL A 92 0.05 3.04 2.19
N GLY A 93 -1.11 3.68 2.20
CA GLY A 93 -1.59 4.55 1.14
C GLY A 93 -0.96 5.94 1.17
N LEU A 94 -0.50 6.43 0.02
CA LEU A 94 0.09 7.76 -0.17
C LEU A 94 -0.90 8.79 -0.72
N SER A 95 -2.10 8.35 -1.10
CA SER A 95 -3.25 9.16 -1.52
C SER A 95 -3.00 10.02 -2.76
N ALA A 96 -2.20 9.55 -3.72
CA ALA A 96 -1.88 10.27 -4.96
C ALA A 96 -3.12 10.69 -5.76
N GLU A 97 -4.23 9.96 -5.66
CA GLU A 97 -5.49 10.30 -6.33
C GLU A 97 -6.03 11.66 -5.90
N GLN A 98 -5.77 12.10 -4.66
CA GLN A 98 -6.25 13.38 -4.13
C GLN A 98 -5.65 14.58 -4.86
N TYR A 99 -4.46 14.42 -5.44
CA TYR A 99 -3.75 15.51 -6.12
C TYR A 99 -3.86 15.45 -7.64
N VAL A 100 -4.56 14.46 -8.19
CA VAL A 100 -4.65 14.25 -9.64
C VAL A 100 -5.28 15.45 -10.37
N GLY A 101 -6.17 16.19 -9.71
CA GLY A 101 -6.81 17.39 -10.25
C GLY A 101 -5.80 18.49 -10.60
N TYR A 102 -4.67 18.57 -9.90
CA TYR A 102 -3.61 19.53 -10.18
C TYR A 102 -2.84 19.26 -11.47
N LEU A 103 -3.07 18.11 -12.11
CA LEU A 103 -2.59 17.88 -13.47
C LEU A 103 -3.35 18.74 -14.48
N ILE A 104 -4.61 19.10 -14.20
CA ILE A 104 -5.45 19.94 -15.07
C ILE A 104 -5.19 21.42 -14.79
N ASP A 105 -5.31 21.83 -13.53
CA ASP A 105 -5.05 23.21 -13.10
C ASP A 105 -3.97 23.23 -12.03
N ARG A 106 -2.83 23.84 -12.35
CA ARG A 106 -1.68 23.92 -11.44
C ARG A 106 -1.80 25.07 -10.44
N ARG A 107 -2.83 25.91 -10.55
CA ARG A 107 -3.02 27.06 -9.66
C ARG A 107 -3.20 26.57 -8.22
N GLY A 108 -2.31 27.02 -7.34
CA GLY A 108 -2.31 26.61 -5.94
C GLY A 108 -1.96 25.14 -5.70
N ALA A 109 -1.39 24.45 -6.71
CA ALA A 109 -0.93 23.09 -6.54
C ALA A 109 0.16 23.02 -5.46
N PRO A 110 0.03 22.17 -4.44
CA PRO A 110 1.11 21.93 -3.50
C PRO A 110 2.26 21.21 -4.19
N ASP A 111 3.42 21.17 -3.53
CA ASP A 111 4.50 20.26 -3.94
C ASP A 111 4.15 18.81 -3.57
N VAL A 112 3.46 18.14 -4.50
CA VAL A 112 2.99 16.75 -4.32
C VAL A 112 4.18 15.80 -4.11
N GLU A 113 5.31 16.04 -4.78
CA GLU A 113 6.49 15.17 -4.62
C GLU A 113 7.08 15.32 -3.21
N ALA A 114 7.19 16.55 -2.70
CA ALA A 114 7.65 16.79 -1.33
C ALA A 114 6.69 16.21 -0.27
N LEU A 115 5.37 16.31 -0.48
CA LEU A 115 4.36 15.72 0.40
C LEU A 115 4.48 14.20 0.43
N VAL A 116 4.58 13.54 -0.74
CA VAL A 116 4.76 12.09 -0.82
C VAL A 116 6.10 11.67 -0.18
N ALA A 117 7.17 12.42 -0.42
CA ALA A 117 8.47 12.13 0.19
C ALA A 117 8.41 12.18 1.73
N ALA A 118 7.71 13.17 2.31
CA ALA A 118 7.51 13.26 3.75
C ALA A 118 6.77 12.03 4.30
N LYS A 119 5.66 11.66 3.65
CA LYS A 119 4.89 10.45 4.02
C LYS A 119 5.74 9.18 3.97
N VAL A 120 6.59 9.03 2.95
CA VAL A 120 7.47 7.86 2.83
C VAL A 120 8.50 7.82 3.95
N ARG A 121 9.12 8.96 4.29
CA ARG A 121 10.11 9.03 5.39
C ARG A 121 9.56 8.56 6.73
N ASP A 122 8.28 8.81 7.01
CA ASP A 122 7.65 8.44 8.29
C ASP A 122 7.64 6.91 8.53
N CYS A 123 7.58 6.10 7.47
CA CYS A 123 7.56 4.63 7.56
C CYS A 123 8.70 3.91 6.82
N ALA A 124 9.60 4.64 6.17
CA ALA A 124 10.76 4.09 5.48
C ALA A 124 11.60 3.19 6.40
N GLY A 125 12.02 2.05 5.85
CA GLY A 125 12.84 1.06 6.55
C GLY A 125 12.10 0.25 7.62
N HIS A 126 10.81 0.50 7.88
CA HIS A 126 10.11 -0.17 8.97
C HIS A 126 9.89 -1.67 8.67
N PRO A 127 10.26 -2.61 9.57
CA PRO A 127 10.14 -4.05 9.28
C PRO A 127 8.69 -4.55 9.13
N GLY A 128 7.74 -3.92 9.84
CA GLY A 128 6.29 -4.10 9.67
C GLY A 128 5.69 -3.54 8.37
N LEU A 129 6.46 -2.82 7.53
CA LEU A 129 5.95 -2.31 6.25
C LEU A 129 5.85 -3.45 5.21
N LEU A 130 4.70 -3.56 4.55
CA LEU A 130 4.51 -4.43 3.39
C LEU A 130 4.96 -3.76 2.10
N CYS A 131 4.30 -2.64 1.77
CA CYS A 131 4.53 -1.85 0.57
C CYS A 131 3.82 -0.49 0.68
N TYR A 132 4.18 0.42 -0.22
CA TYR A 132 3.48 1.68 -0.44
C TYR A 132 2.45 1.52 -1.56
N ALA A 133 1.21 1.94 -1.32
CA ALA A 133 0.23 2.14 -2.38
C ALA A 133 0.27 3.63 -2.77
N LEU A 134 0.71 3.94 -3.99
CA LEU A 134 0.78 5.32 -4.48
C LEU A 134 -0.56 6.04 -4.33
N GLY A 135 -1.65 5.35 -4.64
CA GLY A 135 -2.99 5.85 -4.45
C GLY A 135 -4.02 4.74 -4.62
N ASN A 136 -5.27 5.10 -4.35
CA ASN A 136 -6.43 4.28 -4.60
C ASN A 136 -7.28 4.91 -5.71
N GLU A 137 -7.43 4.21 -6.83
CA GLU A 137 -8.42 4.51 -7.87
C GLU A 137 -8.56 5.98 -8.26
N ILE A 138 -7.75 6.44 -9.21
CA ILE A 138 -8.08 7.63 -9.99
C ILE A 138 -9.39 7.34 -10.74
N ALA A 139 -10.43 8.12 -10.43
CA ALA A 139 -11.76 7.95 -10.99
C ALA A 139 -11.72 7.82 -12.53
N ALA A 140 -12.42 6.82 -13.08
CA ALA A 140 -12.36 6.50 -14.51
C ALA A 140 -12.64 7.70 -15.45
N PRO A 141 -13.61 8.59 -15.17
CA PRO A 141 -13.81 9.80 -15.99
C PRO A 141 -12.58 10.71 -15.99
N MET A 142 -11.93 10.88 -14.83
CA MET A 142 -10.72 11.69 -14.69
C MET A 142 -9.54 11.06 -15.44
N ALA A 143 -9.35 9.74 -15.30
CA ALA A 143 -8.31 9.02 -16.01
C ALA A 143 -8.47 9.10 -17.54
N ARG A 144 -9.72 8.99 -18.03
CA ARG A 144 -10.04 9.13 -19.47
C ARG A 144 -9.82 10.55 -19.97
N TRP A 145 -10.21 11.55 -19.18
CA TRP A 145 -10.05 12.97 -19.52
C TRP A 145 -8.58 13.38 -19.59
N LEU A 146 -7.79 12.97 -18.59
CA LEU A 146 -6.35 13.22 -18.56
C LEU A 146 -5.60 12.43 -19.63
N GLY A 147 -6.12 11.26 -20.00
CA GLY A 147 -5.46 10.32 -20.88
C GLY A 147 -4.44 9.44 -20.14
N PRO A 148 -4.18 8.22 -20.65
CA PRO A 148 -3.36 7.23 -19.97
C PRO A 148 -1.92 7.70 -19.75
N GLU A 149 -1.30 8.35 -20.73
CA GLU A 149 0.11 8.78 -20.65
C GLU A 149 0.37 9.77 -19.51
N ARG A 150 -0.56 10.72 -19.29
CA ARG A 150 -0.43 11.73 -18.24
C ARG A 150 -0.61 11.11 -16.86
N VAL A 151 -1.55 10.18 -16.70
CA VAL A 151 -1.75 9.44 -15.45
C VAL A 151 -0.54 8.54 -15.16
N GLN A 152 -0.05 7.79 -16.15
CA GLN A 152 1.12 6.93 -16.02
C GLN A 152 2.36 7.76 -15.63
N SER A 153 2.63 8.87 -16.33
CA SER A 153 3.76 9.76 -16.03
C SER A 153 3.65 10.42 -14.65
N TYR A 154 2.43 10.66 -14.16
CA TYR A 154 2.20 11.14 -12.80
C TYR A 154 2.55 10.06 -11.76
N LEU A 155 2.00 8.86 -11.91
CA LEU A 155 2.28 7.75 -11.01
C LEU A 155 3.77 7.33 -11.04
N GLU A 156 4.42 7.37 -12.20
CA GLU A 156 5.84 7.04 -12.32
C GLU A 156 6.73 8.05 -11.59
N ARG A 157 6.40 9.35 -11.64
CA ARG A 157 7.13 10.36 -10.85
C ARG A 157 7.03 10.08 -9.36
N LEU A 158 5.84 9.76 -8.86
CA LEU A 158 5.65 9.42 -7.45
C LEU A 158 6.34 8.10 -7.07
N TYR A 159 6.33 7.10 -7.95
CA TYR A 159 7.13 5.89 -7.78
C TYR A 159 8.61 6.22 -7.59
N ARG A 160 9.18 7.09 -8.42
CA ARG A 160 10.58 7.53 -8.30
C ARG A 160 10.84 8.28 -7.00
N VAL A 161 9.88 9.08 -6.51
CA VAL A 161 9.97 9.70 -5.17
C VAL A 161 10.11 8.62 -4.10
N VAL A 162 9.20 7.62 -4.10
CA VAL A 162 9.26 6.51 -3.13
C VAL A 162 10.61 5.80 -3.19
N LYS A 163 11.11 5.46 -4.39
CA LYS A 163 12.40 4.78 -4.54
C LYS A 163 13.61 5.61 -4.14
N ARG A 164 13.55 6.94 -4.18
CA ARG A 164 14.62 7.80 -3.66
C ARG A 164 14.67 7.78 -2.13
N GLU A 165 13.52 7.80 -1.47
CA GLU A 165 13.42 7.82 -0.01
C GLU A 165 13.58 6.42 0.60
N ASP A 166 13.07 5.38 -0.07
CA ASP A 166 13.14 3.98 0.36
C ASP A 166 13.40 3.05 -0.84
N PRO A 167 14.67 2.85 -1.24
CA PRO A 167 15.03 2.07 -2.43
C PRO A 167 14.55 0.62 -2.42
N GLU A 168 14.46 0.01 -1.23
CA GLU A 168 14.00 -1.37 -1.05
C GLU A 168 12.48 -1.47 -0.80
N GLY A 169 11.79 -0.34 -0.67
CA GLY A 169 10.34 -0.30 -0.47
C GLY A 169 9.58 -0.80 -1.69
N LEU A 170 8.71 -1.78 -1.51
CA LEU A 170 7.81 -2.23 -2.57
C LEU A 170 6.72 -1.18 -2.82
N VAL A 171 6.36 -0.98 -4.08
CA VAL A 171 5.41 0.04 -4.52
C VAL A 171 4.33 -0.57 -5.41
N THR A 172 3.09 -0.24 -5.12
CA THR A 172 1.93 -0.58 -5.93
C THR A 172 1.07 0.65 -6.19
N TYR A 173 0.05 0.47 -7.02
CA TYR A 173 -1.06 1.38 -7.16
C TYR A 173 -2.32 0.52 -7.18
N VAL A 174 -3.30 0.87 -6.34
CA VAL A 174 -4.53 0.07 -6.25
C VAL A 174 -5.48 0.54 -7.35
N ASN A 175 -5.51 -0.26 -8.41
CA ASN A 175 -6.27 0.03 -9.62
C ASN A 175 -7.71 -0.55 -9.52
N TYR A 176 -8.51 -0.25 -10.54
CA TYR A 176 -9.86 -0.76 -10.70
C TYR A 176 -10.07 -1.32 -12.12
N PRO A 177 -10.97 -2.30 -12.34
CA PRO A 177 -11.18 -2.87 -13.68
C PRO A 177 -11.49 -1.84 -14.77
N THR A 178 -12.16 -0.73 -14.45
CA THR A 178 -12.47 0.31 -15.44
C THR A 178 -11.26 1.13 -15.91
N THR A 179 -10.14 1.05 -15.19
CA THR A 179 -8.86 1.71 -15.48
C THR A 179 -7.73 0.69 -15.66
N GLU A 180 -8.07 -0.57 -15.94
CA GLU A 180 -7.11 -1.66 -16.21
C GLU A 180 -6.19 -1.37 -17.40
N TYR A 181 -6.63 -0.56 -18.37
CA TYR A 181 -5.84 -0.14 -19.53
C TYR A 181 -4.62 0.73 -19.19
N LEU A 182 -4.48 1.17 -17.93
CA LEU A 182 -3.28 1.86 -17.46
C LEU A 182 -2.13 0.84 -17.35
N VAL A 183 -1.16 0.95 -18.25
CA VAL A 183 0.05 0.13 -18.25
C VAL A 183 1.06 0.76 -17.29
N LEU A 184 1.30 0.11 -16.15
CA LEU A 184 2.15 0.62 -15.07
C LEU A 184 3.32 -0.34 -14.82
N PRO A 185 4.30 -0.43 -15.75
CA PRO A 185 5.33 -1.47 -15.73
C PRO A 185 6.37 -1.26 -14.62
N PHE A 186 6.49 -0.04 -14.10
CA PHE A 186 7.43 0.34 -13.06
C PHE A 186 7.01 -0.12 -11.65
N LEU A 187 5.74 -0.51 -11.43
CA LEU A 187 5.29 -0.99 -10.12
C LEU A 187 5.88 -2.35 -9.78
N ASP A 188 6.18 -2.59 -8.51
CA ASP A 188 6.74 -3.85 -8.02
C ASP A 188 5.68 -4.95 -7.94
N LEU A 189 4.42 -4.59 -7.67
CA LEU A 189 3.29 -5.52 -7.62
C LEU A 189 2.00 -4.86 -8.09
N LEU A 190 1.08 -5.66 -8.64
CA LEU A 190 -0.24 -5.20 -9.07
C LEU A 190 -1.29 -5.41 -7.97
N SER A 191 -2.15 -4.41 -7.78
CA SER A 191 -3.29 -4.46 -6.86
C SER A 191 -4.54 -3.95 -7.57
N PHE A 192 -5.66 -4.67 -7.41
CA PHE A 192 -6.95 -4.31 -7.99
C PHE A 192 -8.06 -4.45 -6.95
N ASN A 193 -8.91 -3.44 -6.81
CA ASN A 193 -10.18 -3.58 -6.11
C ASN A 193 -11.17 -4.23 -7.09
N VAL A 194 -11.76 -5.36 -6.71
CA VAL A 194 -12.67 -6.13 -7.57
C VAL A 194 -13.94 -6.46 -6.80
N TYR A 195 -15.07 -5.98 -7.29
CA TYR A 195 -16.39 -6.25 -6.72
C TYR A 195 -17.23 -6.99 -7.75
N LEU A 196 -17.19 -8.32 -7.70
CA LEU A 196 -17.94 -9.20 -8.60
C LEU A 196 -18.83 -10.13 -7.76
N GLU A 197 -20.12 -10.15 -8.07
CA GLU A 197 -21.12 -10.97 -7.37
C GLU A 197 -21.12 -12.45 -7.81
N SER A 198 -20.26 -12.81 -8.77
CA SER A 198 -20.15 -14.16 -9.31
C SER A 198 -18.73 -14.69 -9.15
N GLN A 199 -18.62 -15.86 -8.50
CA GLN A 199 -17.34 -16.54 -8.30
C GLN A 199 -16.68 -16.93 -9.63
N ASP A 200 -17.45 -17.32 -10.64
CA ASP A 200 -16.89 -17.70 -11.94
C ASP A 200 -16.36 -16.49 -12.71
N ARG A 201 -17.05 -15.35 -12.64
CA ARG A 201 -16.52 -14.08 -13.18
C ARG A 201 -15.24 -13.67 -12.46
N LEU A 202 -15.19 -13.83 -11.14
CA LEU A 202 -13.98 -13.56 -10.36
C LEU A 202 -12.81 -14.45 -10.79
N LYS A 203 -13.01 -15.77 -10.93
CA LYS A 203 -11.95 -16.70 -11.38
C LYS A 203 -11.39 -16.30 -12.75
N LEU A 204 -12.26 -16.00 -13.70
CA LEU A 204 -11.84 -15.54 -15.04
C LEU A 204 -11.08 -14.23 -14.98
N TYR A 205 -11.53 -13.30 -14.13
CA TYR A 205 -10.84 -12.01 -13.96
C TYR A 205 -9.47 -12.17 -13.29
N LEU A 206 -9.34 -13.04 -12.30
CA LEU A 206 -8.04 -13.36 -11.68
C LEU A 206 -7.06 -13.95 -12.70
N ALA A 207 -7.52 -14.82 -13.60
CA ALA A 207 -6.68 -15.34 -14.69
C ALA A 207 -6.21 -14.22 -15.64
N ARG A 208 -7.09 -13.25 -15.93
CA ARG A 208 -6.72 -12.05 -16.71
C ARG A 208 -5.67 -11.20 -15.99
N LEU A 209 -5.83 -10.96 -14.69
CA LEU A 209 -4.86 -10.22 -13.88
C LEU A 209 -3.49 -10.91 -13.86
N GLN A 210 -3.46 -12.25 -13.84
CA GLN A 210 -2.21 -13.02 -13.93
C GLN A 210 -1.46 -12.81 -15.26
N ASN A 211 -2.17 -12.53 -16.36
CA ASN A 211 -1.55 -12.19 -17.63
C ASN A 211 -1.04 -10.74 -17.63
N ILE A 212 -1.81 -9.81 -17.06
CA ILE A 212 -1.44 -8.38 -16.97
C ILE A 212 -0.22 -8.17 -16.07
N ALA A 213 -0.09 -8.98 -15.01
CA ALA A 213 1.05 -8.93 -14.09
C ALA A 213 2.40 -9.15 -14.79
N GLY A 214 2.42 -9.91 -15.89
CA GLY A 214 3.67 -10.26 -16.58
C GLY A 214 4.55 -11.10 -15.65
N ASP A 215 5.77 -10.65 -15.36
CA ASP A 215 6.70 -11.35 -14.45
C ASP A 215 6.68 -10.80 -13.01
N ARG A 216 5.66 -10.02 -12.66
CA ARG A 216 5.50 -9.35 -11.36
C ARG A 216 4.35 -9.92 -10.54
#